data_AF-A0A7S2VK76-F1
#
_entry.id   AF-A0A7S2VK76-F1
#
_cell.length_a   1.000
_cell.length_b   1.000
_cell.length_c   1.000
_cell.angle_alpha   90.00
_cell.angle_beta   90.00
_cell.angle_gamma   90.00
#
_symmetry.space_group_name_H-M   'P 1'
#
loop_
_entity.id
_entity.type
_entity.pdbx_description
1 polymer ?
#
loop_
_entity_poly.entity_id
_entity_poly.type
_entity_poly.pdbx_seq_one_letter_code
_entity_poly.pdbx_strand_id
1 'polypeptide(L)'
;AIEFLAAMSSARFRPDVIAFNSTVSACATSGKWQAAVALFAEMLNARLQPTVVSCSAMISACEKGSEWQHAVAVFNCIKRHRLHPDTISCTAAISACANSAQWRNSLHLFGLAQSSLGLRVDTIMRNSVISGCDRGHEWQRALVL
;
A
#
# COMPACT_ATOMS: atom_id res chain seq x y z
N ALA A 1 -2.79 19.59 -1.36
CA ALA A 1 -3.09 18.42 -0.51
C ALA A 1 -2.56 18.62 0.92
N ILE A 2 -1.25 18.67 1.13
CA ILE A 2 -0.65 18.91 2.47
C ILE A 2 -1.09 20.27 3.04
N GLU A 3 -1.10 21.32 2.22
CA GLU A 3 -1.59 22.65 2.63
C GLU A 3 -3.08 22.66 3.03
N PHE A 4 -3.89 21.78 2.44
CA PHE A 4 -5.32 21.69 2.76
C PHE A 4 -5.52 21.09 4.16
N LEU A 5 -4.75 20.05 4.51
CA LEU A 5 -4.80 19.41 5.83
C LEU A 5 -4.17 20.31 6.91
N ALA A 6 -3.09 21.04 6.56
CA ALA A 6 -2.51 22.07 7.43
C ALA A 6 -3.48 23.24 7.68
N ALA A 7 -4.22 23.69 6.66
CA ALA A 7 -5.25 24.72 6.78
C ALA A 7 -6.47 24.26 7.61
N MET A 8 -6.87 22.99 7.51
CA MET A 8 -7.93 22.43 8.38
C MET A 8 -7.47 22.35 9.84
N SER A 9 -6.22 21.96 10.06
CA SER A 9 -5.62 21.85 11.40
C SER A 9 -5.47 23.21 12.09
N SER A 10 -5.11 24.26 11.34
CA SER A 10 -5.04 25.63 11.86
C SER A 10 -6.41 26.25 12.15
N ALA A 11 -7.47 25.76 11.48
CA ALA A 11 -8.85 26.21 11.68
C ALA A 11 -9.58 25.57 12.89
N ARG A 12 -8.87 24.88 13.80
CA ARG A 12 -9.43 24.08 14.92
C ARG A 12 -10.39 22.95 14.51
N PHE A 13 -10.50 22.64 13.22
CA PHE A 13 -11.23 21.47 12.76
C PHE A 13 -10.33 20.25 12.90
N ARG A 14 -10.71 19.29 13.75
CA ARG A 14 -10.02 18.00 13.79
C ARG A 14 -10.25 17.32 12.42
N PRO A 15 -9.19 17.08 11.62
CA PRO A 15 -9.35 16.42 10.35
C PRO A 15 -9.98 15.04 10.59
N ASP A 16 -11.08 14.77 9.89
CA ASP A 16 -11.76 13.49 9.95
C ASP A 16 -11.09 12.47 9.03
N VAL A 17 -11.55 11.23 9.10
CA VAL A 17 -11.04 10.13 8.26
C VAL A 17 -11.18 10.44 6.77
N ILE A 18 -12.18 11.25 6.38
CA ILE A 18 -12.46 11.60 4.99
C ILE A 18 -11.41 12.59 4.46
N ALA A 19 -11.06 13.61 5.25
CA ALA A 19 -10.00 14.56 4.93
C ALA A 19 -8.64 13.86 4.79
N PHE A 20 -8.34 12.91 5.68
CA PHE A 20 -7.13 12.08 5.59
C PHE A 20 -7.13 11.23 4.32
N ASN A 21 -8.20 10.49 4.04
CA ASN A 21 -8.31 9.64 2.85
C ASN A 21 -8.11 10.42 1.55
N SER A 22 -8.71 11.61 1.47
CA SER A 22 -8.59 12.49 0.31
C SER A 22 -7.15 12.97 0.12
N THR A 23 -6.48 13.29 1.22
CA THR A 23 -5.11 13.83 1.18
C THR A 23 -4.07 12.74 0.91
N VAL A 24 -4.22 11.55 1.49
CA VAL A 24 -3.38 10.39 1.20
C VAL A 24 -3.56 9.95 -0.25
N SER A 25 -4.80 9.92 -0.76
CA SER A 25 -5.07 9.63 -2.18
C SER A 25 -4.39 10.64 -3.10
N ALA A 26 -4.45 11.94 -2.78
CA ALA A 26 -3.75 12.97 -3.55
C ALA A 26 -2.22 12.78 -3.50
N CYS A 27 -1.65 12.41 -2.34
CA CYS A 27 -0.22 12.12 -2.21
C CYS A 27 0.19 10.89 -3.03
N ALA A 28 -0.65 9.85 -3.06
CA ALA A 28 -0.45 8.67 -3.90
C ALA A 28 -0.45 9.06 -5.38
N THR A 29 -1.38 9.90 -5.84
CA THR A 29 -1.41 10.36 -7.24
C THR A 29 -0.15 11.16 -7.60
N SER A 30 0.33 12.01 -6.69
CA SER A 30 1.53 12.83 -6.88
C SER A 30 2.86 12.12 -6.60
N GLY A 31 2.86 10.82 -6.26
CA GLY A 31 4.08 10.06 -5.95
C GLY A 31 4.84 10.53 -4.70
N LYS A 32 4.19 11.34 -3.85
CA LYS A 32 4.79 11.90 -2.62
C LYS A 32 4.63 10.93 -1.46
N TRP A 33 5.33 9.80 -1.53
CA TRP A 33 5.21 8.72 -0.55
C TRP A 33 5.60 9.17 0.86
N GLN A 34 6.61 10.04 1.02
CA GLN A 34 7.04 10.53 2.35
C GLN A 34 5.92 11.29 3.04
N ALA A 35 5.21 12.14 2.29
CA ALA A 35 4.07 12.89 2.80
C ALA A 35 2.91 11.97 3.16
N ALA A 36 2.65 10.95 2.34
CA ALA A 36 1.62 9.95 2.65
C ALA A 36 1.96 9.19 3.95
N VAL A 37 3.22 8.77 4.15
CA VAL A 37 3.66 8.12 5.39
C VAL A 37 3.48 9.03 6.60
N ALA A 38 3.90 10.30 6.50
CA ALA A 38 3.76 11.27 7.58
C ALA A 38 2.29 11.49 7.97
N LEU A 39 1.41 11.63 6.97
CA LEU A 39 -0.03 11.77 7.19
C LEU A 39 -0.65 10.51 7.81
N PHE A 40 -0.23 9.33 7.39
CA PHE A 40 -0.72 8.08 7.97
C PHE A 40 -0.27 7.93 9.44
N ALA A 41 0.96 8.31 9.76
CA ALA A 41 1.44 8.35 11.14
C ALA A 41 0.67 9.37 11.99
N GLU A 42 0.36 10.54 11.45
CA GLU A 42 -0.45 11.57 12.12
C GLU A 42 -1.88 11.05 12.41
N MET A 43 -2.50 10.36 11.46
CA MET A 43 -3.81 9.72 11.64
C MET A 43 -3.80 8.73 12.82
N LEU A 44 -2.76 7.87 12.90
CA LEU A 44 -2.60 6.92 13.99
C LEU A 44 -2.35 7.62 15.33
N ASN A 45 -1.53 8.67 15.35
CA ASN A 45 -1.27 9.49 16.55
C ASN A 45 -2.52 10.22 17.04
N ALA A 46 -3.38 10.67 16.12
CA ALA A 46 -4.68 11.24 16.41
C ALA A 46 -5.72 10.21 16.89
N ARG A 47 -5.33 8.92 17.02
CA ARG A 47 -6.19 7.78 17.37
C ARG A 47 -7.37 7.58 16.41
N LEU A 48 -7.21 8.04 15.17
CA LEU A 48 -8.18 7.77 14.11
C LEU A 48 -7.95 6.36 13.56
N GLN A 49 -9.03 5.61 13.39
CA GLN A 49 -8.96 4.25 12.89
C GLN A 49 -8.72 4.28 11.37
N PRO A 50 -7.61 3.69 10.88
CA PRO A 50 -7.36 3.59 9.45
C PRO A 50 -8.45 2.75 8.79
N THR A 51 -8.84 3.14 7.57
CA THR A 51 -9.80 2.39 6.76
C THR A 51 -9.08 1.64 5.64
N VAL A 52 -9.75 0.70 4.98
CA VAL A 52 -9.20 0.02 3.78
C VAL A 52 -8.75 1.07 2.76
N VAL A 53 -9.55 2.11 2.53
CA VAL A 53 -9.21 3.20 1.59
C VAL A 53 -7.91 3.92 2.00
N SER A 54 -7.75 4.26 3.28
CA SER A 54 -6.54 4.90 3.81
C SER A 54 -5.31 4.04 3.55
N CYS A 55 -5.41 2.75 3.86
CA CYS A 55 -4.33 1.78 3.71
C CYS A 55 -4.01 1.51 2.23
N SER A 56 -5.01 1.31 1.36
CA SER A 56 -4.84 1.12 -0.07
C SER A 56 -4.14 2.31 -0.71
N ALA A 57 -4.59 3.54 -0.39
CA ALA A 57 -3.96 4.75 -0.90
C ALA A 57 -2.50 4.89 -0.43
N MET A 58 -2.21 4.57 0.83
CA MET A 58 -0.84 4.56 1.36
C MET A 58 0.04 3.52 0.65
N ILE A 59 -0.45 2.30 0.46
CA ILE A 59 0.29 1.25 -0.25
C ILE A 59 0.57 1.65 -1.70
N SER A 60 -0.39 2.25 -2.41
CA SER A 60 -0.18 2.78 -3.76
C SER A 60 0.83 3.94 -3.80
N ALA A 61 0.89 4.77 -2.76
CA ALA A 61 1.94 5.78 -2.65
C ALA A 61 3.32 5.12 -2.46
N CYS A 62 3.43 4.10 -1.61
CA CYS A 62 4.65 3.32 -1.41
C CYS A 62 5.10 2.59 -2.66
N GLU A 63 4.18 2.02 -3.44
CA GLU A 63 4.45 1.39 -4.73
C GLU A 63 5.17 2.34 -5.68
N LYS A 64 4.67 3.57 -5.83
CA LYS A 64 5.28 4.60 -6.66
C LYS A 64 6.62 5.08 -6.14
N GLY A 65 6.80 5.04 -4.81
CA GLY A 65 8.08 5.32 -4.15
C GLY A 65 9.08 4.17 -4.20
N SER A 66 8.69 2.98 -4.64
CA SER A 66 9.45 1.73 -4.45
C SER A 66 9.81 1.47 -2.97
N GLU A 67 8.93 1.88 -2.06
CA GLU A 67 9.10 1.77 -0.61
C GLU A 67 8.41 0.51 -0.08
N TRP A 68 8.96 -0.66 -0.43
CA TRP A 68 8.35 -1.95 -0.09
C TRP A 68 8.17 -2.17 1.42
N GLN A 69 9.07 -1.65 2.25
CA GLN A 69 9.03 -1.80 3.71
C GLN A 69 7.77 -1.17 4.29
N HIS A 70 7.49 0.06 3.85
CA HIS A 70 6.29 0.81 4.23
C HIS A 70 5.03 0.16 3.67
N ALA A 71 5.05 -0.32 2.42
CA ALA A 71 3.93 -1.05 1.82
C ALA A 71 3.55 -2.31 2.63
N VAL A 72 4.54 -3.14 2.99
CA VAL A 72 4.32 -4.35 3.80
C VAL A 72 3.85 -4.02 5.21
N ALA A 73 4.40 -2.98 5.84
CA ALA A 73 3.98 -2.54 7.17
C ALA A 73 2.49 -2.13 7.18
N VAL A 74 2.06 -1.35 6.19
CA VAL A 74 0.67 -0.93 6.05
C VAL A 74 -0.24 -2.12 5.71
N PHE A 75 0.21 -3.04 4.86
CA PHE A 75 -0.55 -4.27 4.58
C PHE A 75 -0.76 -5.12 5.83
N ASN A 76 0.25 -5.22 6.70
CA ASN A 76 0.11 -5.88 8.00
C ASN A 76 -0.84 -5.11 8.94
N CYS A 77 -0.91 -3.78 8.82
CA CYS A 77 -1.89 -2.97 9.53
C CYS A 77 -3.33 -3.35 9.13
N ILE A 78 -3.60 -3.54 7.83
CA ILE A 78 -4.90 -4.03 7.34
C ILE A 78 -5.31 -5.32 8.07
N LYS A 79 -4.39 -6.30 8.15
CA LYS A 79 -4.64 -7.56 8.86
C LYS A 79 -4.88 -7.37 10.35
N ARG A 80 -4.07 -6.55 11.02
CA ARG A 80 -4.19 -6.27 12.47
C ARG A 80 -5.53 -5.64 12.82
N HIS A 81 -6.00 -4.71 12.00
CA HIS A 81 -7.30 -4.07 12.19
C HIS A 81 -8.48 -4.91 11.67
N ARG A 82 -8.24 -6.18 11.27
CA ARG A 82 -9.25 -7.09 10.68
C ARG A 82 -9.98 -6.46 9.49
N LEU A 83 -9.30 -5.57 8.78
CA LEU A 83 -9.78 -4.99 7.55
C LEU A 83 -9.57 -6.00 6.42
N HIS A 84 -10.47 -6.00 5.45
CA HIS A 84 -10.31 -6.84 4.26
C HIS A 84 -9.49 -6.07 3.22
N PRO A 85 -8.27 -6.54 2.89
CA PRO A 85 -7.53 -6.01 1.75
C PRO A 85 -8.35 -6.16 0.47
N ASP A 86 -8.36 -5.11 -0.33
CA ASP A 86 -8.89 -5.15 -1.69
C ASP A 86 -7.81 -5.65 -2.68
N THR A 87 -8.21 -5.95 -3.91
CA THR A 87 -7.27 -6.34 -4.97
C THR A 87 -6.21 -5.25 -5.20
N ILE A 88 -6.59 -3.98 -5.09
CA ILE A 88 -5.70 -2.84 -5.36
C ILE A 88 -4.54 -2.79 -4.35
N SER A 89 -4.82 -2.91 -3.06
CA SER A 89 -3.82 -2.92 -2.00
C SER A 89 -2.89 -4.13 -2.08
N CYS A 90 -3.43 -5.31 -2.43
CA CYS A 90 -2.60 -6.49 -2.66
C CYS A 90 -1.68 -6.28 -3.86
N THR A 91 -2.22 -5.84 -5.01
CA THR A 91 -1.45 -5.62 -6.23
C THR A 91 -0.37 -4.56 -6.02
N ALA A 92 -0.72 -3.42 -5.42
CA ALA A 92 0.23 -2.35 -5.14
C ALA A 92 1.34 -2.78 -4.15
N ALA A 93 1.04 -3.58 -3.13
CA ALA A 93 2.05 -4.10 -2.20
C ALA A 93 3.01 -5.07 -2.90
N ILE A 94 2.49 -5.94 -3.77
CA ILE A 94 3.26 -6.90 -4.57
C ILE A 94 4.16 -6.16 -5.58
N SER A 95 3.62 -5.15 -6.26
CA SER A 95 4.35 -4.26 -7.17
C SER A 95 5.46 -3.51 -6.45
N ALA A 96 5.20 -2.95 -5.27
CA ALA A 96 6.22 -2.27 -4.46
C ALA A 96 7.40 -3.20 -4.13
N CYS A 97 7.11 -4.44 -3.75
CA CYS A 97 8.12 -5.46 -3.49
C CYS A 97 8.89 -5.84 -4.78
N ALA A 98 8.17 -6.00 -5.90
CA ALA A 98 8.77 -6.34 -7.18
C ALA A 98 9.69 -5.24 -7.75
N ASN A 99 9.31 -3.98 -7.59
CA ASN A 99 10.12 -2.83 -7.98
C ASN A 99 11.40 -2.71 -7.16
N SER A 100 11.38 -3.20 -5.92
CA SER A 100 12.52 -3.19 -4.99
C SER A 100 13.38 -4.46 -5.05
N ALA A 101 13.21 -5.30 -6.07
CA ALA A 101 13.84 -6.62 -6.22
C ALA A 101 13.58 -7.59 -5.03
N GLN A 102 12.55 -7.34 -4.22
CA GLN A 102 12.16 -8.17 -3.08
C GLN A 102 11.20 -9.28 -3.53
N TRP A 103 11.68 -10.18 -4.38
CA TRP A 103 10.91 -11.27 -4.98
C TRP A 103 10.27 -12.21 -3.94
N ARG A 104 10.96 -12.46 -2.81
CA ARG A 104 10.45 -13.32 -1.72
C ARG A 104 9.17 -12.75 -1.11
N ASN A 105 9.17 -11.45 -0.82
CA ASN A 105 8.01 -10.77 -0.25
C ASN A 105 6.88 -10.67 -1.27
N SER A 106 7.22 -10.42 -2.55
CA SER A 106 6.27 -10.41 -3.66
C SER A 106 5.54 -11.76 -3.80
N LEU A 107 6.27 -12.88 -3.83
CA LEU A 107 5.70 -14.24 -3.86
C LEU A 107 4.88 -14.57 -2.62
N HIS A 108 5.37 -14.19 -1.44
CA HIS A 108 4.65 -14.44 -0.19
C HIS A 108 3.31 -13.71 -0.15
N LEU A 109 3.29 -12.44 -0.55
CA LEU A 109 2.06 -11.64 -0.63
C LEU A 109 1.11 -12.18 -1.71
N PHE A 110 1.64 -12.66 -2.83
CA PHE A 110 0.84 -13.30 -3.88
C PHE A 110 0.14 -14.58 -3.38
N GLY A 111 0.90 -15.46 -2.72
CA GLY A 111 0.32 -16.68 -2.11
C GLY A 111 -0.72 -16.34 -1.04
N LEU A 112 -0.49 -15.30 -0.24
CA LEU A 112 -1.48 -14.80 0.70
C LEU A 112 -2.75 -14.28 0.01
N ALA A 113 -2.62 -13.54 -1.10
CA ALA A 113 -3.76 -13.03 -1.87
C ALA A 113 -4.60 -14.18 -2.46
N GLN A 114 -3.94 -15.22 -2.96
CA GLN A 114 -4.60 -16.39 -3.55
C GLN A 114 -5.25 -17.30 -2.49
N SER A 115 -4.53 -17.64 -1.43
CA SER A 115 -4.99 -18.62 -0.43
C SER A 115 -5.87 -18.02 0.66
N SER A 116 -5.50 -16.86 1.21
CA SER A 116 -6.15 -16.32 2.42
C SER A 116 -7.33 -15.41 2.10
N LEU A 117 -7.32 -14.77 0.92
CA LEU A 117 -8.29 -13.73 0.58
C LEU A 117 -9.27 -14.18 -0.50
N GLY A 118 -9.02 -15.32 -1.16
CA GLY A 118 -9.83 -15.80 -2.28
C GLY A 118 -9.93 -14.78 -3.42
N LEU A 119 -9.00 -13.82 -3.47
CA LEU A 119 -9.04 -12.75 -4.45
C LEU A 119 -8.67 -13.32 -5.81
N ARG A 120 -9.44 -12.92 -6.82
CA ARG A 120 -9.15 -13.31 -8.19
C ARG A 120 -7.85 -12.61 -8.60
N VAL A 121 -6.79 -13.40 -8.68
CA VAL A 121 -5.47 -12.93 -9.02
C VAL A 121 -5.52 -12.34 -10.42
N ASP A 122 -5.23 -11.05 -10.55
CA ASP A 122 -5.28 -10.35 -11.82
C ASP A 122 -3.95 -10.48 -12.57
N THR A 123 -3.99 -10.15 -13.87
CA THR A 123 -2.81 -10.20 -14.74
C THR A 123 -1.71 -9.25 -14.24
N ILE A 124 -2.08 -8.13 -13.61
CA ILE A 124 -1.14 -7.13 -13.11
C ILE A 124 -0.33 -7.69 -11.95
N MET A 125 -1.00 -8.35 -11.00
CA MET A 125 -0.41 -8.97 -9.82
C MET A 125 0.57 -10.07 -10.24
N ARG A 126 0.17 -10.94 -11.17
CA ARG A 126 1.05 -11.99 -11.70
C ARG A 126 2.25 -11.42 -12.46
N ASN A 127 2.03 -10.44 -13.33
CA ASN A 127 3.11 -9.77 -14.06
C ASN A 127 4.09 -9.05 -13.11
N SER A 128 3.59 -8.48 -12.03
CA SER A 128 4.40 -7.81 -11.01
C SER A 128 5.31 -8.82 -10.30
N VAL A 129 4.78 -9.99 -9.91
CA VAL A 129 5.61 -11.06 -9.33
C VAL A 129 6.66 -11.58 -10.31
N ILE A 130 6.28 -11.81 -11.58
CA ILE A 130 7.20 -12.25 -12.63
C ILE A 130 8.34 -11.23 -12.78
N SER A 131 8.02 -9.95 -12.89
CA SER A 131 9.00 -8.87 -12.99
C SER A 131 9.90 -8.78 -11.74
N GLY A 132 9.35 -9.00 -10.55
CA GLY A 132 10.12 -9.06 -9.31
C GLY A 132 11.10 -10.24 -9.27
N CYS A 133 10.66 -11.42 -9.74
CA CYS A 133 11.51 -12.62 -9.81
C CYS A 133 12.62 -12.51 -10.86
N ASP A 134 12.31 -11.89 -12.00
CA ASP A 134 13.30 -11.58 -13.04
C ASP A 134 14.41 -10.66 -12.49
N ARG A 135 14.02 -9.56 -11.84
CA ARG A 135 14.96 -8.65 -11.15
C ARG A 135 15.73 -9.31 -10.01
N GLY A 136 15.17 -10.36 -9.41
CA GLY A 136 15.79 -11.17 -8.37
C GLY A 136 16.71 -12.27 -8.88
N HIS A 137 16.89 -12.41 -10.20
CA HIS A 137 17.57 -13.52 -10.87
C HIS A 137 16.97 -14.92 -10.59
N GLU A 138 15.71 -14.96 -10.13
CA GLU A 138 14.99 -16.16 -9.69
C GLU A 138 13.74 -16.41 -10.56
N TRP A 139 13.83 -16.08 -11.86
CA TRP A 139 12.74 -16.18 -12.84
C TRP A 139 12.14 -17.59 -12.94
N GLN A 140 12.94 -18.62 -12.64
CA GLN A 140 12.51 -20.02 -12.65
C GLN A 140 11.33 -20.27 -11.71
N ARG A 141 11.24 -19.54 -10.59
CA ARG A 141 10.11 -19.64 -9.65
C ARG A 141 8.85 -18.98 -10.18
N ALA A 142 8.98 -18.01 -11.08
CA ALA A 142 7.85 -17.35 -11.69
C ALA A 142 7.12 -18.21 -12.74
N LEU A 143 7.78 -19.25 -13.27
CA LEU A 143 7.18 -20.24 -14.17
C LEU A 143 6.16 -21.17 -13.49
N VAL A 144 6.17 -21.23 -12.16
CA VAL A 144 5.32 -22.13 -11.36
C VAL A 144 4.04 -21.42 -10.88
N LEU A 145 3.85 -20.14 -11.25
CA LEU A 145 2.68 -19.30 -10.94
C LEU A 145 1.59 -19.36 -12.01
#